data_AF-A0A371F2I0-F1
#
_entry.id   AF-A0A371F2I0-F1
#
_cell.length_a   1.000
_cell.length_b   1.000
_cell.length_c   1.000
_cell.angle_alpha   90.00
_cell.angle_beta   90.00
_cell.angle_gamma   90.00
#
_symmetry.space_group_name_H-M   'P 1'
#
loop_
_entity.id
_entity.type
_entity.pdbx_description
1 polymer ?
#
loop_
_entity_poly.entity_id
_entity_poly.type
_entity_poly.pdbx_seq_one_letter_code
_entity_poly.pdbx_strand_id
1 'polypeptide(L)'
;MLSPENKIQRWFLEPRAIKEELGDNDDEDDLATLERKMQSAGMPQSLQQPGYKSSQVYLELLADLPWQRTSEEIELDLRAAQKRLNSDHYGLVKVGQWIIEYLAVRKVVIHLCNGSCVVLRWTTRCWENIIGIFHCFCLGQKFMCISLGGITMMLILEDIGEHMLEAWPGLLIDGLKVKLQ
;
A
#
# COMPACT_ATOMS: atom_id res chain seq x y z
N MET A 1 10.70 15.57 50.41
CA MET A 1 11.43 15.42 49.13
C MET A 1 11.94 13.99 49.05
N LEU A 2 11.48 13.20 48.07
CA LEU A 2 11.87 11.79 47.92
C LEU A 2 13.27 11.66 47.28
N SER A 3 14.00 10.60 47.65
CA SER A 3 15.35 10.28 47.14
C SER A 3 15.34 10.15 45.59
N PRO A 4 16.40 10.56 44.86
CA PRO A 4 16.45 10.56 43.39
C PRO A 4 16.11 9.22 42.73
N GLU A 5 16.51 8.14 43.40
CA GLU A 5 16.25 6.74 43.04
C GLU A 5 14.76 6.35 43.08
N ASN A 6 13.95 6.98 43.93
CA ASN A 6 12.49 6.79 43.95
C ASN A 6 11.78 7.60 42.85
N LYS A 7 12.41 8.63 42.28
CA LYS A 7 11.84 9.36 41.13
C LYS A 7 11.91 8.52 39.86
N ILE A 8 13.04 7.84 39.63
CA ILE A 8 13.23 6.99 38.45
C ILE A 8 12.24 5.81 38.45
N GLN A 9 11.99 5.20 39.61
CA GLN A 9 10.97 4.14 39.71
C GLN A 9 9.56 4.67 39.51
N ARG A 10 9.24 5.87 40.01
CA ARG A 10 7.95 6.51 39.77
C ARG A 10 7.73 6.82 38.28
N TRP A 11 8.79 7.24 37.57
CA TRP A 11 8.76 7.45 36.12
C TRP A 11 8.45 6.16 35.35
N PHE A 12 8.90 5.00 35.84
CA PHE A 12 8.62 3.72 35.18
C PHE A 12 7.18 3.20 35.42
N LEU A 13 6.55 3.55 36.55
CA LEU A 13 5.23 3.03 36.93
C LEU A 13 4.05 3.96 36.60
N GLU A 14 4.27 5.27 36.49
CA GLU A 14 3.21 6.26 36.26
C GLU A 14 3.50 7.11 35.02
N PRO A 15 3.24 6.61 33.79
CA PRO A 15 3.43 7.39 32.57
C PRO A 15 2.56 8.66 32.52
N ARG A 16 1.52 8.73 33.36
CA ARG A 16 0.67 9.94 33.50
C ARG A 16 1.35 11.06 34.28
N ALA A 17 2.20 10.74 35.26
CA ALA A 17 2.94 11.74 36.04
C ALA A 17 4.05 12.40 35.22
N ILE A 18 4.52 11.73 34.16
CA ILE A 18 5.44 12.29 33.16
C ILE A 18 4.73 13.31 32.27
N LYS A 19 3.51 13.00 31.81
CA LYS A 19 2.72 13.86 30.90
C LYS A 19 2.33 15.21 31.52
N GLU A 20 2.13 15.26 32.82
CA GLU A 20 1.71 16.49 33.52
C GLU A 20 2.90 17.44 33.85
N GLU A 21 4.13 16.92 33.98
CA GLU A 21 5.33 17.74 34.23
C GLU A 21 6.00 18.28 32.95
N LEU A 22 5.77 17.66 31.77
CA LEU A 22 6.44 18.05 30.52
C LEU A 22 5.77 19.19 29.74
N GLY A 23 4.55 19.58 30.10
CA GLY A 23 3.88 20.71 29.42
C GLY A 23 3.75 20.52 27.90
N ASP A 24 3.52 19.27 27.46
CA ASP A 24 3.27 18.95 26.05
C ASP A 24 1.88 19.45 25.65
N ASN A 25 1.81 20.71 25.21
CA ASN A 25 0.71 21.20 24.37
C ASN A 25 0.91 20.79 22.89
N ASP A 26 2.06 20.18 22.55
CA ASP A 26 2.42 19.79 21.18
C ASP A 26 1.55 18.61 20.66
N ASP A 27 1.14 17.70 21.55
CA ASP A 27 0.29 16.54 21.21
C ASP A 27 -1.11 16.95 20.67
N GLU A 28 -1.64 18.08 21.12
CA GLU A 28 -2.98 18.56 20.72
C GLU A 28 -2.96 19.15 19.31
N ASP A 29 -1.89 19.86 18.96
CA ASP A 29 -1.66 20.40 17.61
C ASP A 29 -1.37 19.28 16.57
N ASP A 30 -0.66 18.23 16.97
CA ASP A 30 -0.36 17.08 16.12
C ASP A 30 -1.63 16.27 15.80
N LEU A 31 -2.50 16.07 16.79
CA LEU A 31 -3.76 15.37 16.60
C LEU A 31 -4.71 16.13 15.65
N ALA A 32 -4.81 17.45 15.83
CA ALA A 32 -5.60 18.31 14.95
C ALA A 32 -5.03 18.33 13.52
N THR A 33 -3.71 18.26 13.37
CA THR A 33 -3.04 18.17 12.06
C THR A 33 -3.32 16.83 11.38
N LEU A 34 -3.30 15.73 12.14
CA LEU A 34 -3.60 14.40 11.65
C LEU A 34 -5.06 14.28 11.20
N GLU A 35 -6.00 14.82 11.96
CA GLU A 35 -7.42 14.83 11.59
C GLU A 35 -7.65 15.56 10.25
N ARG A 36 -6.99 16.71 10.06
CA ARG A 36 -7.03 17.42 8.76
C ARG A 36 -6.48 16.57 7.61
N LYS A 37 -5.37 15.86 7.84
CA LYS A 37 -4.80 14.94 6.84
C LYS A 37 -5.78 13.83 6.49
N MET A 38 -6.38 13.18 7.49
CA MET A 38 -7.37 12.10 7.29
C MET A 38 -8.60 12.58 6.51
N GLN A 39 -9.09 13.79 6.80
CA GLN A 39 -10.18 14.42 6.05
C GLN A 39 -9.76 14.71 4.61
N SER A 40 -8.56 15.27 4.40
CA SER A 40 -8.04 15.58 3.05
C SER A 40 -7.80 14.34 2.20
N ALA A 41 -7.43 13.22 2.81
CA ALA A 41 -7.23 11.95 2.14
C ALA A 41 -8.56 11.30 1.72
N GLY A 42 -9.69 11.76 2.28
CA GLY A 42 -11.02 11.26 1.93
C GLY A 42 -11.37 9.93 2.58
N MET A 43 -10.79 9.67 3.75
CA MET A 43 -11.00 8.45 4.53
C MET A 43 -12.48 8.32 5.00
N PRO A 44 -13.08 7.12 5.02
CA PRO A 44 -14.44 6.93 5.51
C PRO A 44 -14.57 7.27 7.00
N GLN A 45 -15.70 7.90 7.36
CA GLN A 45 -15.95 8.46 8.70
C GLN A 45 -15.91 7.40 9.83
N SER A 46 -16.15 6.12 9.51
CA SER A 46 -16.04 5.00 10.46
C SER A 46 -14.62 4.78 10.97
N LEU A 47 -13.60 5.17 10.19
CA LEU A 47 -12.19 5.05 10.55
C LEU A 47 -11.59 6.37 11.05
N GLN A 48 -12.36 7.47 11.01
CA GLN A 48 -11.94 8.80 11.45
C GLN A 48 -12.13 9.03 12.94
N GLN A 49 -12.78 8.12 13.67
CA GLN A 49 -12.91 8.23 15.13
C GLN A 49 -11.71 7.54 15.77
N PRO A 50 -10.69 8.29 16.24
CA PRO A 50 -9.60 7.67 16.97
C PRO A 50 -10.18 7.05 18.23
N GLY A 51 -10.21 5.72 18.28
CA GLY A 51 -10.25 5.06 19.58
C GLY A 51 -9.07 5.58 20.36
N TYR A 52 -9.25 5.97 21.63
CA TYR A 52 -8.20 6.46 22.55
C TYR A 52 -6.99 5.49 22.73
N LYS A 53 -6.95 4.38 22.00
CA LYS A 53 -6.00 3.28 22.09
C LYS A 53 -5.23 3.00 20.79
N SER A 54 -5.60 3.61 19.67
CA SER A 54 -4.88 3.42 18.40
C SER A 54 -3.58 4.21 18.44
N SER A 55 -2.46 3.61 18.04
CA SER A 55 -1.17 4.32 18.01
C SER A 55 -1.24 5.46 16.98
N GLN A 56 -0.73 6.65 17.32
CA GLN A 56 -0.65 7.79 16.39
C GLN A 56 0.02 7.39 15.07
N VAL A 57 1.06 6.55 15.14
CA VAL A 57 1.78 5.97 14.00
C VAL A 57 0.86 5.19 13.05
N TYR A 58 -0.12 4.46 13.58
CA TYR A 58 -1.08 3.72 12.76
C TYR A 58 -2.06 4.65 12.04
N LEU A 59 -2.53 5.69 12.72
CA LEU A 59 -3.41 6.69 12.12
C LEU A 59 -2.68 7.52 11.05
N GLU A 60 -1.40 7.81 11.24
CA GLU A 60 -0.54 8.41 10.20
C GLU A 60 -0.41 7.51 8.98
N LEU A 61 -0.15 6.21 9.18
CA LEU A 61 -0.10 5.23 8.11
C LEU A 61 -1.41 5.22 7.30
N LEU A 62 -2.54 5.22 7.99
CA LEU A 62 -3.86 5.23 7.36
C LEU A 62 -4.15 6.53 6.62
N ALA A 63 -3.70 7.67 7.13
CA ALA A 63 -3.85 8.97 6.49
C ALA A 63 -3.04 9.08 5.19
N ASP A 64 -1.90 8.39 5.09
CA ASP A 64 -1.05 8.35 3.90
C ASP A 64 -1.62 7.50 2.75
N LEU A 65 -2.67 6.72 3.00
CA LEU A 65 -3.23 5.81 2.00
C LEU A 65 -4.07 6.54 0.94
N PRO A 66 -4.03 6.06 -0.32
CA PRO A 66 -4.74 6.66 -1.45
C PRO A 66 -6.23 6.25 -1.47
N TRP A 67 -7.04 6.70 -0.51
CA TRP A 67 -8.46 6.29 -0.39
C TRP A 67 -9.32 6.67 -1.60
N GLN A 68 -9.09 7.84 -2.18
CA GLN A 68 -9.88 8.36 -3.32
C GLN A 68 -9.10 8.42 -4.63
N ARG A 69 -7.79 8.16 -4.61
CA ARG A 69 -6.95 8.23 -5.81
C ARG A 69 -7.05 6.91 -6.58
N THR A 70 -7.57 7.01 -7.79
CA THR A 70 -7.55 5.92 -8.77
C THR A 70 -6.72 6.35 -9.97
N SER A 71 -5.97 5.41 -10.54
CA SER A 71 -5.28 5.66 -11.80
C SER A 71 -6.30 5.83 -12.92
N GLU A 72 -6.17 6.88 -13.73
CA GLU A 72 -6.95 7.03 -14.96
C GLU A 72 -6.66 5.83 -15.88
N GLU A 73 -7.70 5.07 -16.23
CA GLU A 73 -7.54 3.98 -17.18
C GLU A 73 -7.44 4.58 -18.59
N ILE A 74 -6.28 4.40 -19.22
CA ILE A 74 -6.03 4.88 -20.58
C ILE A 74 -6.77 3.96 -21.56
N GLU A 75 -7.31 4.52 -22.64
CA GLU A 75 -7.91 3.71 -23.69
C GLU A 75 -6.87 2.74 -24.27
N LEU A 76 -7.17 1.44 -24.19
CA LEU A 76 -6.26 0.41 -24.63
C LEU A 76 -6.21 0.30 -26.17
N ASP A 77 -5.07 0.65 -26.75
CA ASP A 77 -4.75 0.44 -28.18
C ASP A 77 -3.94 -0.85 -28.37
N LEU A 78 -4.61 -1.87 -28.91
CA LEU A 78 -4.03 -3.19 -29.20
C LEU A 78 -2.92 -3.11 -30.27
N ARG A 79 -3.00 -2.19 -31.24
CA ARG A 79 -1.99 -2.09 -32.31
C ARG A 79 -0.69 -1.50 -31.76
N ALA A 80 -0.80 -0.45 -30.95
CA ALA A 80 0.34 0.13 -30.26
C ALA A 80 0.98 -0.88 -29.30
N ALA A 81 0.17 -1.59 -28.51
CA ALA A 81 0.62 -2.64 -27.62
C ALA A 81 1.38 -3.74 -28.36
N GLN A 82 0.86 -4.25 -29.48
CA GLN A 82 1.52 -5.30 -30.26
C GLN A 82 2.86 -4.85 -30.84
N LYS A 83 2.96 -3.61 -31.35
CA LYS A 83 4.23 -3.06 -31.87
C LYS A 83 5.27 -2.95 -30.76
N ARG A 84 4.87 -2.44 -29.59
CA ARG A 84 5.73 -2.28 -28.42
C ARG A 84 6.20 -3.64 -27.87
N LEU A 85 5.30 -4.62 -27.81
CA LEU A 85 5.64 -5.97 -27.35
C LEU A 85 6.68 -6.62 -28.25
N ASN A 86 6.52 -6.48 -29.57
CA ASN A 86 7.45 -6.98 -30.57
C ASN A 86 8.80 -6.24 -30.57
N SER A 87 8.84 -4.96 -30.18
CA SER A 87 10.11 -4.23 -30.06
C SER A 87 10.89 -4.63 -28.81
N ASP A 88 10.18 -4.82 -27.70
CA ASP A 88 10.79 -5.02 -26.38
C ASP A 88 11.21 -6.49 -26.16
N HIS A 89 10.64 -7.44 -26.91
CA HIS A 89 10.84 -8.88 -26.72
C HIS A 89 11.18 -9.61 -28.01
N TYR A 90 12.40 -10.13 -28.12
CA TYR A 90 12.81 -10.99 -29.22
C TYR A 90 12.51 -12.48 -28.89
N GLY A 91 11.72 -13.14 -29.75
CA GLY A 91 11.51 -14.60 -29.68
C GLY A 91 10.29 -15.11 -28.90
N LEU A 92 9.45 -14.23 -28.33
CA LEU A 92 8.27 -14.60 -27.54
C LEU A 92 6.95 -14.53 -28.31
N VAL A 93 6.92 -15.03 -29.55
CA VAL A 93 5.75 -14.89 -30.45
C VAL A 93 4.48 -15.49 -29.85
N LYS A 94 4.55 -16.71 -29.30
CA LYS A 94 3.37 -17.40 -28.73
C LYS A 94 2.77 -16.67 -27.53
N VAL A 95 3.62 -16.17 -26.65
CA VAL A 95 3.18 -15.54 -25.40
C VAL A 95 2.74 -14.10 -25.65
N GLY A 96 3.43 -13.39 -26.54
CA GLY A 96 3.01 -12.07 -26.95
C GLY A 96 1.61 -12.10 -27.56
N GLN A 97 1.32 -13.11 -28.38
CA GLN A 97 -0.02 -13.33 -28.92
C GLN A 97 -1.07 -13.53 -27.81
N TRP A 98 -0.80 -14.36 -26.82
CA TRP A 98 -1.71 -14.63 -25.70
C TRP A 98 -1.98 -13.39 -24.84
N ILE A 99 -0.95 -12.56 -24.59
CA ILE A 99 -1.10 -11.31 -23.85
C ILE A 99 -2.01 -10.35 -24.61
N ILE A 100 -1.81 -10.21 -25.92
CA ILE A 100 -2.64 -9.34 -26.77
C ILE A 100 -4.08 -9.86 -26.83
N GLU A 101 -4.29 -11.17 -26.93
CA GLU A 101 -5.61 -11.80 -26.85
C GLU A 101 -6.29 -11.53 -25.51
N TYR A 102 -5.57 -11.67 -24.40
CA TYR A 102 -6.07 -11.35 -23.07
C TYR A 102 -6.48 -9.89 -22.94
N LEU A 103 -5.64 -8.96 -23.43
CA LEU A 103 -5.96 -7.53 -23.45
C LEU A 103 -7.18 -7.22 -24.33
N ALA A 104 -7.35 -7.93 -25.44
CA ALA A 104 -8.50 -7.79 -26.32
C ALA A 104 -9.80 -8.26 -25.63
N VAL A 105 -9.76 -9.41 -24.95
CA VAL A 105 -10.91 -9.91 -24.15
C VAL A 105 -11.22 -8.94 -23.02
N ARG A 106 -10.21 -8.46 -22.29
CA ARG A 106 -10.39 -7.48 -21.22
C ARG A 106 -11.06 -6.22 -21.74
N LYS A 107 -10.66 -5.69 -22.90
CA LYS A 107 -11.28 -4.49 -23.51
C LYS A 107 -12.80 -4.64 -23.69
N VAL A 108 -13.29 -5.85 -23.97
CA VAL A 108 -14.72 -6.13 -24.16
C VAL A 108 -15.43 -6.35 -22.82
N VAL A 109 -14.76 -6.97 -21.85
CA VAL A 109 -15.35 -7.44 -20.57
C VAL A 109 -15.22 -6.40 -19.44
N ILE A 110 -14.61 -5.24 -19.69
CA ILE A 110 -14.39 -4.14 -18.69
C ILE A 110 -15.66 -3.81 -17.89
N HIS A 111 -16.85 -3.93 -18.47
CA HIS A 111 -18.10 -3.61 -17.78
C HIS A 111 -18.61 -4.69 -16.80
N LEU A 112 -18.04 -5.90 -16.79
CA LEU A 112 -18.54 -7.04 -15.99
C LEU A 112 -17.59 -7.49 -14.88
N CYS A 113 -16.27 -7.30 -15.02
CA CYS A 113 -15.29 -7.85 -14.07
C CYS A 113 -14.28 -6.78 -13.62
N ASN A 114 -14.51 -6.18 -12.45
CA ASN A 114 -13.62 -5.20 -11.81
C ASN A 114 -12.37 -5.81 -11.14
N GLY A 115 -11.76 -6.82 -11.76
CA GLY A 115 -10.55 -7.46 -11.22
C GLY A 115 -10.33 -8.85 -11.81
N SER A 116 -9.46 -8.94 -12.81
CA SER A 116 -9.04 -10.23 -13.38
C SER A 116 -7.63 -10.57 -12.88
N CYS A 117 -7.47 -11.75 -12.29
CA CYS A 117 -6.16 -12.27 -11.86
C CYS A 117 -5.59 -13.20 -12.95
N VAL A 118 -4.34 -12.95 -13.35
CA VAL A 118 -3.62 -13.79 -14.32
C VAL A 118 -2.45 -14.47 -13.62
N VAL A 119 -2.41 -15.81 -13.71
CA VAL A 119 -1.30 -16.60 -13.20
C VAL A 119 -0.42 -17.02 -14.37
N LEU A 120 0.81 -16.53 -14.37
CA LEU A 120 1.85 -16.94 -15.31
C LEU A 120 2.73 -17.99 -14.66
N ARG A 121 3.05 -19.06 -15.39
CA ARG A 121 3.97 -20.11 -14.92
C ARG A 121 5.12 -20.23 -15.92
N TRP A 122 6.32 -19.85 -15.48
CA TRP A 122 7.53 -19.92 -16.30
C TRP A 122 8.65 -20.70 -15.61
N THR A 123 9.57 -21.20 -16.43
CA THR A 123 10.79 -21.85 -15.94
C THR A 123 11.80 -20.84 -15.39
N THR A 124 11.71 -19.57 -15.81
CA THR A 124 12.65 -18.51 -15.45
C THR A 124 11.90 -17.23 -15.05
N ARG A 125 12.31 -16.63 -13.92
CA ARG A 125 11.65 -15.47 -13.31
C ARG A 125 11.78 -14.17 -14.11
N CYS A 126 12.80 -14.03 -14.95
CA CYS A 126 13.12 -12.75 -15.59
C CYS A 126 11.98 -12.23 -16.49
N TRP A 127 11.25 -13.13 -17.15
CA TRP A 127 10.23 -12.76 -18.13
C TRP A 127 8.89 -12.38 -17.50
N GLU A 128 8.57 -12.92 -16.32
CA GLU A 128 7.31 -12.66 -15.61
C GLU A 128 7.17 -11.18 -15.25
N ASN A 129 8.24 -10.59 -14.71
CA ASN A 129 8.24 -9.19 -14.30
C ASN A 129 8.13 -8.24 -15.51
N ILE A 130 8.80 -8.56 -16.61
CA ILE A 130 8.78 -7.71 -17.81
C ILE A 130 7.37 -7.69 -18.42
N ILE A 131 6.70 -8.83 -18.47
CA ILE A 131 5.30 -8.93 -18.94
C ILE A 131 4.37 -8.11 -18.03
N GLY A 132 4.55 -8.19 -16.71
CA GLY A 132 3.77 -7.39 -15.76
C GLY A 132 3.96 -5.88 -15.95
N ILE A 133 5.20 -5.44 -16.17
CA ILE A 133 5.52 -4.03 -16.47
C ILE A 133 4.84 -3.60 -17.78
N PHE A 134 4.94 -4.42 -18.81
CA PHE A 134 4.31 -4.17 -20.11
C PHE A 134 2.78 -4.05 -20.00
N HIS A 135 2.14 -4.93 -19.23
CA HIS A 135 0.70 -4.91 -19.00
C HIS A 135 0.25 -3.61 -18.33
N CYS A 136 0.96 -3.20 -17.26
CA CYS A 136 0.70 -1.93 -16.59
C CYS A 136 0.94 -0.72 -17.50
N PHE A 137 1.99 -0.75 -18.31
CA PHE A 137 2.27 0.29 -19.31
C PHE A 137 1.12 0.44 -20.32
N CYS A 138 0.55 -0.66 -20.80
CA CYS A 138 -0.57 -0.63 -21.75
C CYS A 138 -1.85 -0.03 -21.17
N LEU A 139 -2.05 -0.15 -19.85
CA LEU A 139 -3.24 0.33 -19.14
C LEU A 139 -3.04 1.71 -18.51
N GLY A 140 -1.82 2.27 -18.54
CA GLY A 140 -1.49 3.48 -17.79
C GLY A 140 -1.48 3.28 -16.27
N GLN A 141 -1.39 2.03 -15.80
CA GLN A 141 -1.43 1.70 -14.38
C GLN A 141 -0.02 1.65 -13.79
N LYS A 142 0.10 1.92 -12.48
CA LYS A 142 1.37 1.79 -11.76
C LYS A 142 1.64 0.30 -11.48
N PHE A 143 2.81 -0.18 -11.89
CA PHE A 143 3.22 -1.58 -11.65
C PHE A 143 3.80 -1.76 -10.26
N MET A 144 3.40 -2.79 -9.51
CA MET A 144 4.02 -3.23 -8.25
C MET A 144 4.34 -4.72 -8.33
N CYS A 145 5.52 -5.12 -7.84
CA CYS A 145 5.90 -6.52 -7.72
C CYS A 145 6.20 -6.83 -6.26
N ILE A 146 5.55 -7.85 -5.72
CA ILE A 146 5.80 -8.38 -4.37
C ILE A 146 6.40 -9.78 -4.53
N SER A 147 7.60 -9.99 -4.00
CA SER A 147 8.24 -11.31 -4.01
C SER A 147 7.69 -12.15 -2.85
N LEU A 148 6.97 -13.22 -3.17
CA LEU A 148 6.44 -14.18 -2.16
C LEU A 148 7.47 -15.27 -1.77
N GLY A 149 8.64 -15.29 -2.41
CA GLY A 149 9.64 -16.31 -2.16
C GLY A 149 10.26 -16.20 -0.76
N GLY A 150 10.15 -17.26 0.04
CA GLY A 150 10.73 -17.31 1.39
C GLY A 150 9.88 -16.67 2.48
N ILE A 151 8.69 -16.17 2.15
CA ILE A 151 7.74 -15.67 3.15
C ILE A 151 7.15 -16.88 3.89
N THR A 152 7.35 -16.90 5.21
CA THR A 152 6.87 -17.98 6.08
C THR A 152 5.69 -17.54 6.94
N MET A 153 5.50 -16.22 7.10
CA MET A 153 4.51 -15.63 8.00
C MET A 153 3.54 -14.74 7.23
N MET A 154 2.25 -14.92 7.49
CA MET A 154 1.17 -14.12 6.89
C MET A 154 1.27 -12.63 7.25
N LEU A 155 1.75 -12.33 8.46
CA LEU A 155 1.93 -10.98 9.02
C LEU A 155 2.94 -10.11 8.25
N ILE A 156 3.71 -10.69 7.33
CA ILE A 156 4.59 -9.95 6.43
C ILE A 156 3.80 -9.40 5.24
N LEU A 157 2.74 -10.11 4.83
CA LEU A 157 1.87 -9.72 3.71
C LEU A 157 0.71 -8.86 4.17
N GLU A 158 0.11 -9.22 5.30
CA GLU A 158 -1.06 -8.57 5.89
C GLU A 158 -0.67 -7.67 7.06
N ASP A 159 -1.52 -6.69 7.35
CA ASP A 159 -1.38 -5.83 8.52
C ASP A 159 -1.62 -6.63 9.81
N ILE A 160 -0.80 -6.36 10.83
CA ILE A 160 -0.97 -6.93 12.18
C ILE A 160 -2.04 -6.17 12.97
N GLY A 161 -2.44 -4.99 12.47
CA GLY A 161 -3.45 -4.13 13.08
C GLY A 161 -2.90 -3.35 14.27
N GLU A 162 -3.80 -2.63 14.95
CA GLU A 162 -3.49 -1.67 16.04
C GLU A 162 -2.85 -2.28 17.30
N HIS A 163 -2.66 -3.60 17.35
CA HIS A 163 -2.21 -4.31 18.55
C HIS A 163 -0.69 -4.27 18.76
N MET A 164 0.09 -3.82 17.77
CA MET A 164 1.53 -3.65 17.89
C MET A 164 1.89 -2.19 18.14
N LEU A 165 2.76 -1.94 19.12
CA LEU A 165 3.31 -0.60 19.42
C LEU A 165 4.02 0.02 18.21
N GLU A 166 4.61 -0.83 17.36
CA GLU A 166 5.16 -0.47 16.06
C GLU A 166 4.21 -0.96 14.97
N ALA A 167 3.56 -0.03 14.27
CA ALA A 167 2.75 -0.37 13.11
C ALA A 167 3.68 -0.87 12.00
N TRP A 168 3.69 -2.18 11.76
CA TRP A 168 4.28 -2.77 10.57
C TRP A 168 3.19 -2.89 9.51
N PRO A 169 3.04 -1.90 8.61
CA PRO A 169 2.22 -2.08 7.42
C PRO A 169 2.76 -3.28 6.66
N GLY A 170 1.95 -4.33 6.49
CA GLY A 170 2.34 -5.45 5.64
C GLY A 170 2.80 -4.96 4.25
N LEU A 171 3.58 -5.79 3.54
CA LEU A 171 4.18 -5.43 2.24
C LEU A 171 3.17 -4.88 1.22
N LEU A 172 1.91 -5.27 1.33
CA LEU A 172 0.83 -4.77 0.48
C LEU A 172 0.53 -3.29 0.73
N ILE A 173 0.43 -2.88 1.99
CA ILE A 173 0.11 -1.49 2.39
C ILE A 173 1.29 -0.58 2.05
N ASP A 174 2.51 -1.04 2.32
CA ASP A 174 3.73 -0.33 1.92
C ASP A 174 3.81 -0.12 0.40
N GLY A 175 3.47 -1.17 -0.36
CA GLY A 175 3.42 -1.07 -1.82
C GLY A 175 2.42 -0.01 -2.31
N LEU A 176 1.25 0.07 -1.67
CA LEU A 176 0.23 1.07 -2.00
C LEU A 176 0.71 2.49 -1.69
N LYS A 177 1.32 2.70 -0.52
CA LYS A 177 1.86 4.00 -0.10
C LYS A 177 2.93 4.52 -1.06
N VAL A 178 3.95 3.69 -1.34
CA VAL A 178 5.11 4.11 -2.15
C VAL A 178 4.72 4.44 -3.59
N LYS A 179 3.73 3.73 -4.16
CA LYS A 179 3.42 3.86 -5.58
C LYS A 179 2.29 4.81 -5.87
N LEU A 180 1.31 5.04 -4.99
CA LEU A 180 0.14 5.90 -5.31
C LEU A 180 0.23 7.33 -4.79
N GLN A 181 1.31 7.67 -4.07
CA GLN A 181 1.74 9.06 -3.92
C GLN A 181 2.15 9.67 -5.27
#